data_AF-Q0CB17-F1
#
_entry.id   AF-Q0CB17-F1
#
_cell.length_a   1.000
_cell.length_b   1.000
_cell.length_c   1.000
_cell.angle_alpha   90.00
_cell.angle_beta   90.00
_cell.angle_gamma   90.00
#
_symmetry.space_group_name_H-M   'P 1'
#
loop_
_entity.id
_entity.type
_entity.pdbx_description
1 polymer ?
#
loop_
_entity_poly.entity_id
_entity_poly.type
_entity_poly.pdbx_seq_one_letter_code
_entity_poly.pdbx_strand_id
1 'polypeptide(L)'
;MITTAFSASVVTLSICAAGTFLQGAEFPVWTFITDNYVQLLTANILISYILSVFLYLNSFTVDTKYPNRDLRELAAGGTTGNLIYDFYIGRELNPRVTLPLFGEVDIKTWCEVCPGLTGWILLDLAFIAQQYRNYGSISDSIVFTTAVQAYYVLSSQYNESSILTMMDITTDGMGFMLSFGDLVWVPFLYSTQARYLAAFPVHLGWLRTLAVAAVFLLGIYIFKAANNQKHLFRTQPDHPAVRDLSSIKTKRGTRLLTAGWWGLSRHINYFGDWLQALPFSLPTGVAGYMILPAGTALASGDFTGSQSRTMLDGRVAVQGPAAGWGMIFTYFYVLYFGILLIHRERRDDAMCAKKYGEDWKTYKRTVRWRILPWIY
;
A
#
# COMPACT_ATOMS: atom_id res chain seq x y z
N MET A 1 12.12 6.25 -20.73
CA MET A 1 11.28 5.04 -20.94
C MET A 1 9.90 5.41 -20.46
N ILE A 2 8.89 5.35 -21.33
CA ILE A 2 7.50 5.69 -20.97
C ILE A 2 7.06 4.66 -19.92
N THR A 3 6.75 5.13 -18.72
CA THR A 3 6.22 4.39 -17.57
C THR A 3 4.91 3.69 -17.94
N THR A 4 4.93 2.36 -18.04
CA THR A 4 3.85 1.52 -18.59
C THR A 4 2.96 0.88 -17.53
N ALA A 5 3.25 1.02 -16.23
CA ALA A 5 2.56 0.23 -15.20
C ALA A 5 1.05 0.53 -15.15
N PHE A 6 0.67 1.81 -15.15
CA PHE A 6 -0.74 2.22 -15.21
C PHE A 6 -1.46 1.61 -16.42
N SER A 7 -0.83 1.68 -17.61
CA SER A 7 -1.41 1.14 -18.85
C SER A 7 -1.56 -0.38 -18.77
N ALA A 8 -0.57 -1.09 -18.20
CA ALA A 8 -0.62 -2.53 -18.01
C ALA A 8 -1.76 -2.94 -17.05
N SER A 9 -1.93 -2.21 -15.95
CA SER A 9 -3.04 -2.42 -15.01
C SER A 9 -4.38 -2.13 -15.68
N VAL A 10 -4.51 -1.04 -16.45
CA VAL A 10 -5.75 -0.74 -17.20
C VAL A 10 -6.10 -1.84 -18.19
N VAL A 11 -5.14 -2.39 -18.94
CA VAL A 11 -5.37 -3.52 -19.85
C VAL A 11 -5.86 -4.75 -19.08
N THR A 12 -5.19 -5.08 -17.98
CA THR A 12 -5.54 -6.22 -17.12
C THR A 12 -6.96 -6.08 -16.56
N LEU A 13 -7.29 -4.90 -16.03
CA LEU A 13 -8.60 -4.59 -15.50
C LEU A 13 -9.68 -4.55 -16.58
N SER A 14 -9.35 -4.12 -17.80
CA SER A 14 -10.29 -4.12 -18.94
C SER A 14 -10.66 -5.54 -19.36
N ILE A 15 -9.68 -6.46 -19.38
CA ILE A 15 -9.93 -7.89 -19.64
C ILE A 15 -10.83 -8.47 -18.55
N CYS A 16 -10.55 -8.15 -17.28
CA CYS A 16 -11.37 -8.58 -16.16
C CYS A 16 -12.79 -8.02 -16.22
N ALA A 17 -12.95 -6.75 -16.61
CA ALA A 17 -14.26 -6.11 -16.79
C ALA A 17 -15.05 -6.78 -17.92
N ALA A 18 -14.42 -7.06 -19.06
CA ALA A 18 -15.05 -7.79 -20.16
C ALA A 18 -15.48 -9.21 -19.74
N GLY A 19 -14.61 -9.93 -19.02
CA GLY A 19 -14.94 -11.24 -18.46
C GLY A 19 -16.12 -11.20 -17.49
N THR A 20 -16.14 -10.19 -16.61
CA THR A 20 -17.24 -9.96 -15.67
C THR A 20 -18.54 -9.58 -16.37
N PHE A 21 -18.48 -8.79 -17.44
CA PHE A 21 -19.67 -8.45 -18.23
C PHE A 21 -20.29 -9.68 -18.90
N LEU A 22 -19.46 -10.60 -19.41
CA LEU A 22 -19.91 -11.79 -20.12
C LEU A 22 -20.38 -12.92 -19.19
N GLN A 23 -19.72 -13.11 -18.03
CA GLN A 23 -19.90 -14.28 -17.16
C GLN A 23 -20.37 -13.92 -15.74
N GLY A 24 -20.54 -12.62 -15.44
CA GLY A 24 -20.92 -12.14 -14.12
C GLY A 24 -19.88 -12.49 -13.06
N ALA A 25 -20.37 -12.80 -11.86
CA ALA A 25 -19.52 -13.20 -10.75
C ALA A 25 -18.88 -14.58 -10.93
N GLU A 26 -19.35 -15.39 -11.89
CA GLU A 26 -18.81 -16.72 -12.19
C GLU A 26 -17.61 -16.69 -13.15
N PHE A 27 -17.15 -15.49 -13.54
CA PHE A 27 -15.96 -15.35 -14.38
C PHE A 27 -14.77 -16.13 -13.78
N PRO A 28 -14.13 -17.06 -14.54
CA PRO A 28 -13.16 -18.01 -14.01
C PRO A 28 -11.99 -17.42 -13.24
N VAL A 29 -11.57 -16.19 -13.54
CA VAL A 29 -10.52 -15.50 -12.78
C VAL A 29 -10.97 -15.25 -11.33
N TRP A 30 -12.22 -14.84 -11.13
CA TRP A 30 -12.76 -14.54 -9.80
C TRP A 30 -12.96 -15.77 -8.95
N THR A 31 -13.50 -16.85 -9.54
CA THR A 31 -13.68 -18.12 -8.84
C THR A 31 -12.32 -18.76 -8.54
N PHE A 32 -11.39 -18.77 -9.50
CA PHE A 32 -10.05 -19.30 -9.28
C PHE A 32 -9.32 -18.60 -8.14
N ILE A 33 -9.35 -17.26 -8.09
CA ILE A 33 -8.70 -16.48 -7.03
C ILE A 33 -9.30 -16.80 -5.66
N THR A 34 -10.63 -16.84 -5.53
CA THR A 34 -11.27 -17.04 -4.23
C THR A 34 -11.15 -18.47 -3.74
N ASP A 35 -11.25 -19.44 -4.64
CA ASP A 35 -11.29 -20.86 -4.30
C ASP A 35 -9.89 -21.41 -4.01
N ASN A 36 -8.86 -20.78 -4.58
CA ASN A 36 -7.45 -21.14 -4.42
C ASN A 36 -6.66 -20.10 -3.62
N TYR A 37 -7.32 -19.26 -2.82
CA TYR A 37 -6.66 -18.16 -2.09
C TYR A 37 -5.44 -18.62 -1.27
N VAL A 38 -5.55 -19.73 -0.55
CA VAL A 38 -4.46 -20.25 0.30
C VAL A 38 -3.29 -20.75 -0.56
N GLN A 39 -3.58 -21.40 -1.68
CA GLN A 39 -2.61 -21.90 -2.63
C GLN A 39 -1.88 -20.73 -3.31
N LEU A 40 -2.60 -19.68 -3.69
CA LEU A 40 -2.03 -18.45 -4.25
C LEU A 40 -1.11 -17.74 -3.25
N LEU A 41 -1.55 -17.61 -1.99
CA LEU A 41 -0.72 -17.05 -0.92
C LEU A 41 0.56 -17.86 -0.74
N THR A 42 0.42 -19.19 -0.63
CA THR A 42 1.57 -20.10 -0.45
C THR A 42 2.52 -20.04 -1.65
N ALA A 43 1.99 -20.00 -2.87
CA ALA A 43 2.79 -19.86 -4.08
C ALA A 43 3.57 -18.55 -4.10
N ASN A 44 2.96 -17.41 -3.75
CA ASN A 44 3.65 -16.13 -3.69
C ASN A 44 4.75 -16.09 -2.61
N ILE A 45 4.55 -16.77 -1.48
CA ILE A 45 5.60 -16.95 -0.46
C ILE A 45 6.79 -17.73 -1.04
N LEU A 46 6.53 -18.86 -1.71
CA LEU A 46 7.59 -19.66 -2.34
C LEU A 46 8.31 -18.89 -3.45
N ILE A 47 7.57 -18.17 -4.30
CA ILE A 47 8.12 -17.30 -5.35
C ILE A 47 9.03 -16.24 -4.72
N SER A 48 8.62 -15.63 -3.61
CA SER A 48 9.45 -14.64 -2.91
C SER A 48 10.77 -15.24 -2.43
N TYR A 49 10.75 -16.44 -1.84
CA TYR A 49 11.98 -17.15 -1.46
C TYR A 49 12.87 -17.49 -2.65
N ILE A 50 12.30 -18.06 -3.72
CA ILE A 50 13.03 -18.46 -4.93
C ILE A 50 13.67 -17.22 -5.58
N LEU A 51 12.91 -16.14 -5.73
CA LEU A 51 13.40 -14.88 -6.27
C LEU A 51 14.55 -14.33 -5.42
N SER A 52 14.42 -14.31 -4.09
CA SER A 52 15.48 -13.80 -3.22
C SER A 52 16.74 -14.67 -3.23
N VAL A 53 16.62 -16.00 -3.36
CA VAL A 53 17.77 -16.88 -3.57
C VAL A 53 18.47 -16.54 -4.89
N PHE A 54 17.71 -16.40 -5.98
CA PHE A 54 18.26 -15.98 -7.28
C PHE A 54 18.97 -14.63 -7.18
N LEU A 55 18.34 -13.63 -6.58
CA LEU A 55 18.91 -12.28 -6.41
C LEU A 55 20.18 -12.28 -5.57
N TYR A 56 20.20 -13.04 -4.47
CA TYR A 56 21.37 -13.17 -3.62
C TYR A 56 22.55 -13.80 -4.37
N LEU A 57 22.33 -14.90 -5.07
CA LEU A 57 23.37 -15.57 -5.86
C LEU A 57 23.85 -14.69 -7.03
N ASN A 58 22.92 -14.04 -7.74
CA ASN A 58 23.24 -13.17 -8.85
C ASN A 58 24.03 -11.93 -8.43
N SER A 59 23.84 -11.45 -7.20
CA SER A 59 24.55 -10.28 -6.68
C SER A 59 26.08 -10.45 -6.61
N PHE A 60 26.59 -11.69 -6.56
CA PHE A 60 28.03 -11.96 -6.56
C PHE A 60 28.68 -11.76 -7.93
N THR A 61 27.89 -11.59 -8.99
CA THR A 61 28.36 -11.27 -10.33
C THR A 61 28.55 -9.77 -10.56
N VAL A 62 28.13 -8.92 -9.61
CA VAL A 62 28.24 -7.46 -9.72
C VAL A 62 29.71 -7.04 -9.67
N ASP A 63 30.21 -6.40 -10.73
CA ASP A 63 31.55 -5.81 -10.72
C ASP A 63 31.56 -4.56 -9.84
N THR A 64 32.39 -4.59 -8.80
CA THR A 64 32.57 -3.47 -7.86
C THR A 64 33.74 -2.56 -8.23
N LYS A 65 34.46 -2.86 -9.32
CA LYS A 65 35.57 -2.02 -9.81
C LYS A 65 35.02 -0.85 -10.63
N TYR A 66 35.45 0.36 -10.28
CA TYR A 66 35.07 1.57 -11.00
C TYR A 66 36.09 1.95 -12.08
N PRO A 67 35.64 2.41 -13.26
CA PRO A 67 34.25 2.64 -13.66
C PRO A 67 33.53 1.34 -14.04
N ASN A 68 32.33 1.11 -13.48
CA ASN A 68 31.54 -0.07 -13.82
C ASN A 68 30.92 0.10 -15.23
N ARG A 69 31.09 -0.92 -16.08
CA ARG A 69 30.56 -0.97 -17.44
C ARG A 69 29.07 -1.30 -17.50
N ASP A 70 28.56 -2.05 -16.53
CA ASP A 70 27.21 -2.60 -16.55
C ASP A 70 26.22 -1.77 -15.73
N LEU A 71 26.67 -0.66 -15.11
CA LEU A 71 25.86 0.22 -14.25
C LEU A 71 25.14 -0.51 -13.10
N ARG A 72 25.69 -1.63 -12.64
CA ARG A 72 25.18 -2.42 -11.52
C ARG A 72 25.91 -2.03 -10.23
N GLU A 73 25.20 -1.90 -9.12
CA GLU A 73 25.82 -1.50 -7.86
C GLU A 73 25.31 -2.36 -6.70
N LEU A 74 26.15 -2.56 -5.70
CA LEU A 74 25.75 -3.17 -4.44
C LEU A 74 25.12 -2.12 -3.53
N ALA A 75 24.02 -2.47 -2.88
CA ALA A 75 23.39 -1.63 -1.89
C ALA A 75 24.29 -1.51 -0.66
N ALA A 76 24.53 -0.29 -0.18
CA ALA A 76 25.40 -0.05 0.97
C ALA A 76 24.93 -0.78 2.25
N GLY A 77 23.62 -0.99 2.40
CA GLY A 77 23.05 -1.74 3.50
C GLY A 77 23.16 -3.26 3.35
N GLY A 78 23.47 -3.78 2.16
CA GLY A 78 23.45 -5.21 1.83
C GLY A 78 24.81 -5.88 1.76
N THR A 79 25.88 -5.21 2.21
CA THR A 79 27.26 -5.75 2.14
C THR A 79 27.89 -5.86 3.52
N THR A 80 27.17 -6.45 4.48
CA THR A 80 27.61 -6.54 5.88
C THR A 80 28.52 -7.75 6.14
N GLY A 81 28.48 -8.76 5.25
CA GLY A 81 29.17 -10.03 5.45
C GLY A 81 28.37 -11.04 6.28
N ASN A 82 27.23 -10.63 6.85
CA ASN A 82 26.28 -11.55 7.49
C ASN A 82 25.31 -12.10 6.44
N LEU A 83 25.42 -13.40 6.15
CA LEU A 83 24.63 -14.08 5.12
C LEU A 83 23.11 -13.92 5.31
N ILE A 84 22.62 -14.07 6.55
CA ILE A 84 21.18 -13.98 6.83
C ILE A 84 20.68 -12.56 6.59
N TYR A 85 21.43 -11.57 7.06
CA TYR A 85 21.06 -10.17 6.92
C TYR A 85 21.15 -9.69 5.47
N ASP A 86 22.24 -9.99 4.78
CA ASP A 86 22.47 -9.60 3.38
C ASP A 86 21.46 -10.29 2.43
N PHE A 87 21.02 -11.51 2.75
CA PHE A 87 19.90 -12.19 2.06
C PHE A 87 18.57 -11.48 2.30
N TYR A 88 18.31 -11.09 3.55
CA TYR A 88 17.06 -10.43 3.93
C TYR A 88 16.91 -9.05 3.29
N ILE A 89 17.93 -8.20 3.43
CA ILE A 89 17.89 -6.81 2.93
C ILE A 89 18.21 -6.70 1.43
N GLY A 90 18.94 -7.67 0.87
CA GLY A 90 19.34 -7.66 -0.53
C GLY A 90 20.69 -7.00 -0.76
N ARG A 91 21.55 -7.66 -1.54
CA ARG A 91 22.92 -7.22 -1.85
C ARG A 91 22.99 -6.27 -3.03
N GLU A 92 22.32 -6.59 -4.13
CA GLU A 92 22.30 -5.78 -5.34
C GLU A 92 21.26 -4.66 -5.20
N LEU A 93 21.62 -3.44 -5.61
CA LEU A 93 20.73 -2.29 -5.50
C LEU A 93 19.53 -2.47 -6.42
N ASN A 94 19.73 -2.53 -7.74
CA ASN A 94 18.66 -2.58 -8.73
C ASN A 94 18.95 -3.71 -9.74
N PRO A 95 18.61 -4.97 -9.39
CA PRO A 95 18.88 -6.12 -10.25
C PRO A 95 18.00 -6.09 -11.49
N ARG A 96 18.61 -6.34 -12.64
CA ARG A 96 17.93 -6.34 -13.94
C ARG A 96 18.06 -7.68 -14.65
N VAL A 97 17.02 -8.05 -15.39
CA VAL A 97 17.02 -9.24 -16.24
C VAL A 97 16.55 -8.88 -17.64
N THR A 98 17.27 -9.36 -18.65
CA THR A 98 16.90 -9.17 -20.06
C THR A 98 16.11 -10.38 -20.53
N LEU A 99 14.83 -10.17 -20.82
CA LEU A 99 13.94 -11.19 -21.35
C LEU A 99 13.94 -11.16 -22.88
N PRO A 100 14.05 -12.32 -23.58
CA PRO A 100 14.19 -12.37 -25.04
C PRO A 100 13.12 -11.64 -25.86
N LEU A 101 11.92 -11.43 -25.30
CA LEU A 101 10.78 -10.78 -25.96
C LEU A 101 10.36 -9.45 -25.32
N PHE A 102 10.77 -9.20 -24.07
CA PHE A 102 10.27 -8.07 -23.27
C PHE A 102 11.35 -7.05 -22.93
N GLY A 103 12.59 -7.29 -23.35
CA GLY A 103 13.72 -6.42 -23.09
C GLY A 103 14.20 -6.50 -21.65
N GLU A 104 14.93 -5.47 -21.23
CA GLU A 104 15.45 -5.35 -19.86
C GLU A 104 14.35 -4.92 -18.89
N VAL A 105 14.17 -5.69 -17.83
CA VAL A 105 13.25 -5.39 -16.73
C VAL A 105 14.05 -5.21 -15.45
N ASP A 106 13.84 -4.07 -14.80
CA ASP A 106 14.31 -3.85 -13.44
C ASP A 106 13.36 -4.57 -12.47
N ILE A 107 13.88 -5.60 -11.80
CA ILE A 107 13.07 -6.53 -11.00
C ILE A 107 12.40 -5.79 -9.84
N LYS A 108 13.12 -4.86 -9.21
CA LYS A 108 12.63 -4.15 -8.03
C LYS A 108 11.44 -3.27 -8.38
N THR A 109 11.62 -2.34 -9.33
CA THR A 109 10.54 -1.45 -9.78
C THR A 109 9.36 -2.25 -10.36
N TRP A 110 9.64 -3.34 -11.07
CA TRP A 110 8.59 -4.20 -11.58
C TRP A 110 7.76 -4.83 -10.45
N CYS A 111 8.41 -5.46 -9.46
CA CYS A 111 7.73 -6.07 -8.30
C CYS A 111 6.92 -5.07 -7.49
N GLU A 112 7.51 -3.90 -7.20
CA GLU A 112 6.89 -2.85 -6.37
C GLU A 112 5.61 -2.29 -7.02
N VAL A 113 5.58 -2.16 -8.35
CA VAL A 113 4.50 -1.43 -9.04
C VAL A 113 3.48 -2.35 -9.73
N CYS A 114 3.93 -3.45 -10.36
CA CYS A 114 3.09 -4.24 -11.24
C CYS A 114 2.36 -5.38 -10.50
N PRO A 115 3.01 -6.51 -10.15
CA PRO A 115 2.33 -7.69 -9.63
C PRO A 115 1.75 -7.45 -8.22
N GLY A 116 2.43 -6.68 -7.36
CA GLY A 116 1.97 -6.39 -6.01
C GLY A 116 0.72 -5.52 -5.98
N LEU A 117 0.82 -4.28 -6.50
CA LEU A 117 -0.28 -3.32 -6.46
C LEU A 117 -1.45 -3.69 -7.39
N THR A 118 -1.19 -4.22 -8.58
CA THR A 118 -2.30 -4.69 -9.45
C THR A 118 -2.96 -5.93 -8.86
N GLY A 119 -2.17 -6.83 -8.27
CA GLY A 119 -2.67 -8.02 -7.58
C GLY A 119 -3.61 -7.68 -6.43
N TRP A 120 -3.34 -6.58 -5.70
CA TRP A 120 -4.24 -6.06 -4.68
C TRP A 120 -5.63 -5.74 -5.25
N ILE A 121 -5.72 -4.96 -6.34
CA ILE A 121 -7.02 -4.64 -6.96
C ILE A 121 -7.73 -5.93 -7.43
N LEU A 122 -7.00 -6.88 -8.02
CA LEU A 122 -7.57 -8.13 -8.51
C LEU A 122 -8.15 -8.98 -7.37
N LEU A 123 -7.48 -9.03 -6.21
CA LEU A 123 -8.01 -9.69 -5.02
C LEU A 123 -9.30 -9.01 -4.53
N ASP A 124 -9.32 -7.68 -4.46
CA ASP A 124 -10.49 -6.94 -4.03
C ASP A 124 -11.70 -7.17 -4.96
N LEU A 125 -11.49 -7.15 -6.27
CA LEU A 125 -12.53 -7.45 -7.26
C LEU A 125 -13.03 -8.90 -7.15
N ALA A 126 -12.13 -9.86 -6.94
CA ALA A 126 -12.50 -11.25 -6.71
C ALA A 126 -13.36 -11.40 -5.44
N PHE A 127 -13.06 -10.64 -4.38
CA PHE A 127 -13.86 -10.62 -3.15
C PHE A 127 -15.22 -9.93 -3.33
N ILE A 128 -15.34 -8.91 -4.19
CA ILE A 128 -16.66 -8.38 -4.59
C ILE A 128 -17.49 -9.46 -5.29
N ALA A 129 -16.90 -10.16 -6.27
CA ALA A 129 -17.58 -11.25 -6.96
C ALA A 129 -17.98 -12.36 -5.99
N GLN A 130 -17.11 -12.71 -5.03
CA GLN A 130 -17.41 -13.66 -3.97
C GLN A 130 -18.60 -13.22 -3.09
N GLN A 131 -18.67 -11.94 -2.70
CA GLN A 131 -19.79 -11.42 -1.92
C GLN A 131 -21.11 -11.61 -2.68
N TYR A 132 -21.12 -11.30 -3.98
CA TYR A 132 -22.30 -11.50 -4.82
C TYR A 132 -22.70 -12.97 -4.92
N ARG A 133 -21.74 -13.89 -5.12
CA ARG A 133 -22.03 -15.35 -5.12
C ARG A 133 -22.53 -15.86 -3.77
N ASN A 134 -22.06 -15.27 -2.67
CA ASN A 134 -22.46 -15.65 -1.32
C ASN A 134 -23.87 -15.16 -0.96
N TYR A 135 -24.27 -13.95 -1.40
CA TYR A 135 -25.44 -13.26 -0.87
C TYR A 135 -26.44 -12.76 -1.92
N GLY A 136 -26.14 -12.90 -3.22
CA GLY A 136 -26.95 -12.36 -4.32
C GLY A 136 -26.97 -10.83 -4.42
N SER A 137 -26.16 -10.14 -3.60
CA SER A 137 -26.06 -8.69 -3.54
C SER A 137 -24.68 -8.27 -3.04
N ILE A 138 -24.32 -7.00 -3.28
CA ILE A 138 -23.07 -6.41 -2.80
C ILE A 138 -23.35 -5.24 -1.85
N SER A 139 -22.53 -5.12 -0.82
CA SER A 139 -22.61 -4.07 0.18
C SER A 139 -22.01 -2.75 -0.29
N ASP A 140 -22.51 -1.62 0.24
CA ASP A 140 -21.91 -0.31 -0.01
C ASP A 140 -20.49 -0.21 0.58
N SER A 141 -20.23 -0.87 1.72
CA SER A 141 -18.89 -0.96 2.30
C SER A 141 -17.85 -1.57 1.36
N ILE A 142 -18.14 -2.72 0.72
CA ILE A 142 -17.14 -3.39 -0.12
C ILE A 142 -16.84 -2.58 -1.37
N VAL A 143 -17.88 -1.99 -1.97
CA VAL A 143 -17.73 -1.13 -3.15
C VAL A 143 -16.91 0.10 -2.81
N PHE A 144 -17.21 0.76 -1.68
CA PHE A 144 -16.47 1.92 -1.23
C PHE A 144 -15.00 1.58 -0.93
N THR A 145 -14.74 0.55 -0.12
CA THR A 145 -13.38 0.11 0.25
C THR A 145 -12.56 -0.20 -1.00
N THR A 146 -13.06 -1.05 -1.90
CA THR A 146 -12.35 -1.41 -3.13
C THR A 146 -12.13 -0.20 -4.03
N ALA A 147 -13.09 0.73 -4.13
CA ALA A 147 -12.92 1.93 -4.95
C ALA A 147 -11.81 2.85 -4.43
N VAL A 148 -11.74 3.09 -3.11
CA VAL A 148 -10.68 3.94 -2.54
C VAL A 148 -9.30 3.29 -2.60
N GLN A 149 -9.23 1.96 -2.44
CA GLN A 149 -8.01 1.17 -2.57
C GLN A 149 -7.52 1.16 -4.03
N ALA A 150 -8.42 0.91 -4.99
CA ALA A 150 -8.10 0.98 -6.42
C ALA A 150 -7.67 2.38 -6.86
N TYR A 151 -8.32 3.44 -6.36
CA TYR A 151 -7.87 4.81 -6.61
C TYR A 151 -6.44 5.02 -6.09
N TYR A 152 -6.12 4.55 -4.87
CA TYR A 152 -4.80 4.70 -4.29
C TYR A 152 -3.73 4.06 -5.19
N VAL A 153 -3.94 2.80 -5.59
CA VAL A 153 -3.06 2.05 -6.50
C VAL A 153 -2.93 2.73 -7.86
N LEU A 154 -4.05 3.01 -8.54
CA LEU A 154 -4.00 3.56 -9.89
C LEU A 154 -3.39 4.96 -9.90
N SER A 155 -3.62 5.75 -8.84
CA SER A 155 -2.99 7.07 -8.71
C SER A 155 -1.48 7.00 -8.49
N SER A 156 -0.98 5.98 -7.77
CA SER A 156 0.47 5.79 -7.57
C SER A 156 1.14 5.31 -8.86
N GLN A 157 0.51 4.38 -9.59
CA GLN A 157 0.98 3.91 -10.89
C GLN A 157 0.94 5.00 -11.96
N TYR A 158 -0.04 5.91 -11.92
CA TYR A 158 -0.07 7.07 -12.81
C TYR A 158 1.10 8.03 -12.54
N ASN A 159 1.50 8.17 -11.27
CA ASN A 159 2.63 9.01 -10.85
C ASN A 159 3.89 8.18 -10.55
N GLU A 160 4.20 7.21 -11.42
CA GLU A 160 5.29 6.24 -11.27
C GLU A 160 6.66 6.92 -11.09
N SER A 161 6.86 8.10 -11.71
CA SER A 161 8.11 8.88 -11.56
C SER A 161 8.43 9.25 -10.11
N SER A 162 7.41 9.40 -9.26
CA SER A 162 7.61 9.67 -7.83
C SER A 162 8.10 8.43 -7.07
N ILE A 163 7.70 7.22 -7.50
CA ILE A 163 8.13 5.94 -6.91
C ILE A 163 9.64 5.73 -7.12
N LEU A 164 10.16 6.12 -8.29
CA LEU A 164 11.59 6.04 -8.61
C LEU A 164 12.49 6.88 -7.68
N THR A 165 11.91 7.82 -6.93
CA THR A 165 12.63 8.65 -5.95
C THR A 165 12.55 8.11 -4.52
N MET A 166 11.84 7.00 -4.31
CA MET A 166 11.69 6.39 -2.99
C MET A 166 12.97 5.68 -2.56
N MET A 167 13.09 5.52 -1.25
CA MET A 167 14.25 4.91 -0.58
C MET A 167 14.44 3.45 -1.01
N ASP A 168 13.32 2.74 -1.18
CA ASP A 168 13.30 1.34 -1.60
C ASP A 168 14.01 1.17 -2.96
N ILE A 169 13.77 2.09 -3.91
CA ILE A 169 14.46 2.12 -5.22
C ILE A 169 15.90 2.65 -5.14
N THR A 170 16.12 3.73 -4.39
CA THR A 170 17.37 4.51 -4.49
C THR A 170 18.47 4.06 -3.54
N THR A 171 18.14 3.40 -2.43
CA THR A 171 19.14 3.04 -1.39
C THR A 171 19.09 1.61 -0.92
N ASP A 172 17.90 1.02 -0.82
CA ASP A 172 17.72 -0.30 -0.23
C ASP A 172 17.96 -1.38 -1.31
N GLY A 173 18.53 -2.53 -0.94
CA GLY A 173 18.77 -3.62 -1.88
C GLY A 173 17.50 -4.39 -2.20
N MET A 174 17.49 -5.15 -3.29
CA MET A 174 16.39 -6.09 -3.57
C MET A 174 16.72 -7.46 -2.94
N GLY A 175 16.09 -7.76 -1.81
CA GLY A 175 16.26 -9.01 -1.05
C GLY A 175 14.92 -9.66 -0.66
N PHE A 176 14.94 -10.59 0.30
CA PHE A 176 13.71 -11.23 0.77
C PHE A 176 12.67 -10.26 1.33
N MET A 177 13.11 -9.23 2.06
CA MET A 177 12.21 -8.24 2.63
C MET A 177 11.34 -7.55 1.57
N LEU A 178 11.94 -7.04 0.49
CA LEU A 178 11.22 -6.37 -0.58
C LEU A 178 10.44 -7.37 -1.45
N SER A 179 11.05 -8.50 -1.86
CA SER A 179 10.33 -9.54 -2.61
C SER A 179 9.05 -10.00 -1.91
N PHE A 180 9.14 -10.31 -0.61
CA PHE A 180 7.99 -10.72 0.20
C PHE A 180 7.02 -9.56 0.43
N GLY A 181 7.55 -8.35 0.68
CA GLY A 181 6.76 -7.13 0.82
C GLY A 181 5.85 -6.90 -0.39
N ASP A 182 6.43 -6.93 -1.57
CA ASP A 182 5.75 -6.60 -2.82
C ASP A 182 4.78 -7.71 -3.26
N LEU A 183 5.23 -8.97 -3.24
CA LEU A 183 4.47 -10.10 -3.82
C LEU A 183 3.48 -10.75 -2.85
N VAL A 184 3.70 -10.61 -1.54
CA VAL A 184 2.88 -11.25 -0.51
C VAL A 184 2.20 -10.23 0.37
N TRP A 185 2.98 -9.36 1.02
CA TRP A 185 2.45 -8.47 2.05
C TRP A 185 1.43 -7.49 1.47
N VAL A 186 1.78 -6.75 0.42
CA VAL A 186 0.89 -5.76 -0.20
C VAL A 186 -0.42 -6.37 -0.69
N PRO A 187 -0.45 -7.34 -1.63
CA PRO A 187 -1.71 -7.83 -2.17
C PRO A 187 -2.57 -8.56 -1.14
N PHE A 188 -2.00 -9.44 -0.32
CA PHE A 188 -2.78 -10.30 0.57
C PHE A 188 -3.15 -9.64 1.90
N LEU A 189 -2.32 -8.75 2.43
CA LEU A 189 -2.68 -8.03 3.65
C LEU A 189 -3.64 -6.89 3.33
N TYR A 190 -3.40 -6.11 2.26
CA TYR A 190 -4.16 -4.89 2.02
C TYR A 190 -5.57 -5.17 1.47
N SER A 191 -5.83 -6.38 0.97
CA SER A 191 -7.16 -6.87 0.58
C SER A 191 -7.95 -7.53 1.72
N THR A 192 -7.41 -7.57 2.96
CA THR A 192 -8.05 -8.23 4.11
C THR A 192 -9.44 -7.65 4.42
N GLN A 193 -9.64 -6.35 4.20
CA GLN A 193 -10.89 -5.65 4.43
C GLN A 193 -11.95 -6.08 3.42
N ALA A 194 -11.61 -6.13 2.13
CA ALA A 194 -12.50 -6.65 1.09
C ALA A 194 -12.82 -8.13 1.33
N ARG A 195 -11.82 -8.94 1.72
CA ARG A 195 -12.02 -10.35 2.09
C ARG A 195 -12.97 -10.53 3.27
N TYR A 196 -12.83 -9.72 4.31
CA TYR A 196 -13.74 -9.72 5.46
C TYR A 196 -15.16 -9.39 5.02
N LEU A 197 -15.34 -8.33 4.23
CA LEU A 197 -16.64 -7.89 3.74
C LEU A 197 -17.29 -8.94 2.82
N ALA A 198 -16.51 -9.66 2.01
CA ALA A 198 -17.02 -10.74 1.17
C ALA A 198 -17.64 -11.89 1.97
N ALA A 199 -17.11 -12.15 3.16
CA ALA A 199 -17.66 -13.13 4.09
C ALA A 199 -18.77 -12.56 4.97
N PHE A 200 -18.70 -11.30 5.39
CA PHE A 200 -19.70 -10.64 6.22
C PHE A 200 -20.06 -9.23 5.69
N PRO A 201 -21.16 -9.09 4.92
CA PRO A 201 -21.60 -7.82 4.37
C PRO A 201 -22.04 -6.82 5.44
N VAL A 202 -21.32 -5.71 5.49
CA VAL A 202 -21.65 -4.54 6.32
C VAL A 202 -22.32 -3.50 5.43
N HIS A 203 -23.50 -3.02 5.81
CA HIS A 203 -24.17 -1.91 5.13
C HIS A 203 -24.07 -0.64 6.00
N LEU A 204 -23.29 0.33 5.57
CA LEU A 204 -23.08 1.58 6.31
C LEU A 204 -24.26 2.53 6.17
N GLY A 205 -24.85 2.57 4.97
CA GLY A 205 -25.80 3.59 4.57
C GLY A 205 -25.09 4.88 4.16
N TRP A 206 -25.78 5.67 3.33
CA TRP A 206 -25.22 6.84 2.66
C TRP A 206 -24.57 7.86 3.60
N LEU A 207 -25.14 8.10 4.79
CA LEU A 207 -24.59 9.05 5.77
C LEU A 207 -23.21 8.63 6.29
N ARG A 208 -23.06 7.37 6.69
CA ARG A 208 -21.79 6.85 7.23
C ARG A 208 -20.77 6.71 6.12
N THR A 209 -21.18 6.26 4.94
CA THR A 209 -20.32 6.23 3.75
C THR A 209 -19.83 7.62 3.39
N LEU A 210 -20.68 8.65 3.45
CA LEU A 210 -20.27 10.05 3.23
C LEU A 210 -19.27 10.53 4.28
N ALA A 211 -19.47 10.17 5.55
CA ALA A 211 -18.53 10.52 6.62
C ALA A 211 -17.15 9.88 6.39
N VAL A 212 -17.10 8.59 6.03
CA VAL A 212 -15.85 7.90 5.70
C VAL A 212 -15.20 8.48 4.43
N ALA A 213 -16.00 8.83 3.42
CA ALA A 213 -15.53 9.51 2.22
C ALA A 213 -14.92 10.88 2.52
N ALA A 214 -15.52 11.65 3.43
CA ALA A 214 -14.98 12.94 3.85
C ALA A 214 -13.59 12.80 4.51
N VAL A 215 -13.40 11.76 5.33
CA VAL A 215 -12.08 11.44 5.92
C VAL A 215 -11.06 11.12 4.82
N PHE A 216 -11.45 10.31 3.83
CA PHE A 216 -10.58 9.97 2.70
C PHE A 216 -10.17 11.20 1.89
N LEU A 217 -11.14 12.03 1.51
CA LEU A 217 -10.91 13.24 0.72
C LEU A 217 -10.05 14.25 1.49
N LEU A 218 -10.27 14.40 2.79
CA LEU A 218 -9.45 15.26 3.64
C LEU A 218 -7.99 14.77 3.67
N GLY A 219 -7.78 13.46 3.81
CA GLY A 219 -6.43 12.87 3.79
C GLY A 219 -5.73 13.10 2.45
N ILE A 220 -6.41 12.82 1.32
CA ILE A 220 -5.90 13.11 -0.04
C ILE A 220 -5.55 14.59 -0.17
N TYR A 221 -6.43 15.47 0.28
CA TYR A 221 -6.25 16.91 0.18
C TYR A 221 -4.98 17.34 0.93
N ILE A 222 -4.82 16.94 2.20
CA ILE A 222 -3.63 17.27 3.00
C ILE A 222 -2.36 16.74 2.31
N PHE A 223 -2.38 15.47 1.86
CA PHE A 223 -1.24 14.84 1.21
C PHE A 223 -0.83 15.58 -0.08
N LYS A 224 -1.79 15.84 -0.98
CA LYS A 224 -1.54 16.50 -2.26
C LYS A 224 -1.18 17.97 -2.07
N ALA A 225 -1.90 18.70 -1.21
CA ALA A 225 -1.65 20.12 -0.96
C ALA A 225 -0.24 20.35 -0.37
N ALA A 226 0.19 19.51 0.59
CA ALA A 226 1.53 19.58 1.16
C ALA A 226 2.62 19.30 0.10
N ASN A 227 2.46 18.25 -0.70
CA ASN A 227 3.44 17.91 -1.75
C ASN A 227 3.48 18.96 -2.87
N ASN A 228 2.34 19.47 -3.31
CA ASN A 228 2.26 20.53 -4.32
C ASN A 228 2.88 21.83 -3.82
N GLN A 229 2.67 22.20 -2.55
CA GLN A 229 3.33 23.38 -1.97
C GLN A 229 4.86 23.23 -1.99
N LYS A 230 5.39 22.06 -1.62
CA LYS A 230 6.83 21.78 -1.68
C LYS A 230 7.36 21.80 -3.11
N HIS A 231 6.63 21.21 -4.05
CA HIS A 231 7.02 21.17 -5.45
C HIS A 231 7.08 22.58 -6.04
N LEU A 232 5.99 23.35 -5.90
CA LEU A 232 5.89 24.72 -6.40
C LEU A 232 6.96 25.64 -5.78
N PHE A 233 7.22 25.52 -4.47
CA PHE A 233 8.30 26.27 -3.82
C PHE A 233 9.69 25.98 -4.37
N ARG A 234 9.93 24.74 -4.85
CA ARG A 234 11.21 24.30 -5.39
C ARG A 234 11.37 24.62 -6.88
N THR A 235 10.29 24.62 -7.66
CA THR A 235 10.33 24.81 -9.11
C THR A 235 10.02 26.25 -9.54
N GLN A 236 9.10 26.93 -8.85
CA GLN A 236 8.66 28.30 -9.16
C GLN A 236 8.61 29.14 -7.87
N PRO A 237 9.78 29.52 -7.33
CA PRO A 237 9.86 30.24 -6.06
C PRO A 237 9.13 31.58 -6.02
N ASP A 238 9.01 32.25 -7.16
CA ASP A 238 8.41 33.59 -7.28
C ASP A 238 6.88 33.53 -7.39
N HIS A 239 6.29 32.34 -7.43
CA HIS A 239 4.85 32.17 -7.54
C HIS A 239 4.14 32.75 -6.30
N PRO A 240 3.07 33.57 -6.44
CA PRO A 240 2.42 34.26 -5.32
C PRO A 240 2.01 33.37 -4.15
N ALA A 241 1.60 32.14 -4.43
CA ALA A 241 1.21 31.16 -3.40
C ALA A 241 2.35 30.69 -2.48
N VAL A 242 3.62 30.86 -2.87
CA VAL A 242 4.78 30.35 -2.11
C VAL A 242 5.88 31.39 -1.87
N ARG A 243 5.90 32.51 -2.61
CA ARG A 243 6.96 33.52 -2.54
C ARG A 243 7.14 34.12 -1.14
N ASP A 244 6.02 34.33 -0.42
CA ASP A 244 5.99 35.00 0.88
C ASP A 244 6.09 33.99 2.06
N LEU A 245 6.27 32.69 1.75
CA LEU A 245 6.42 31.66 2.77
C LEU A 245 7.81 31.71 3.41
N SER A 246 7.85 31.69 4.75
CA SER A 246 9.11 31.64 5.48
C SER A 246 9.89 30.37 5.16
N SER A 247 11.20 30.52 5.00
CA SER A 247 12.10 29.39 4.75
C SER A 247 13.49 29.64 5.32
N ILE A 248 14.22 28.56 5.60
CA ILE A 248 15.62 28.58 6.02
C ILE A 248 16.48 28.32 4.79
N LYS A 249 17.34 29.29 4.44
CA LYS A 249 18.38 29.11 3.43
C LYS A 249 19.52 28.30 4.05
N THR A 250 19.72 27.09 3.54
CA THR A 250 20.78 26.19 4.00
C THR A 250 22.14 26.62 3.45
N LYS A 251 23.22 26.24 4.12
CA LYS A 251 24.62 26.44 3.67
C LYS A 251 24.91 25.82 2.30
N ARG A 252 24.11 24.82 1.89
CA ARG A 252 24.21 24.13 0.60
C ARG A 252 23.48 24.86 -0.53
N GLY A 253 22.89 26.02 -0.27
CA GLY A 253 22.11 26.79 -1.26
C GLY A 253 20.66 26.33 -1.42
N THR A 254 20.26 25.19 -0.85
CA THR A 254 18.86 24.75 -0.82
C THR A 254 18.03 25.50 0.23
N ARG A 255 16.70 25.48 0.11
CA ARG A 255 15.78 26.12 1.07
C ARG A 255 14.87 25.09 1.74
N LEU A 256 14.65 25.24 3.04
CA LEU A 256 13.73 24.44 3.85
C LEU A 256 12.52 25.28 4.24
N LEU A 257 11.31 24.84 3.88
CA LEU A 257 10.09 25.61 4.07
C LEU A 257 9.60 25.52 5.52
N THR A 258 9.42 26.66 6.20
CA THR A 258 9.00 26.73 7.62
C THR A 258 7.60 27.31 7.82
N ALA A 259 6.85 27.50 6.74
CA ALA A 259 5.48 28.01 6.75
C ALA A 259 4.53 27.09 5.96
N GLY A 260 3.23 27.38 6.04
CA GLY A 260 2.19 26.57 5.41
C GLY A 260 2.13 25.15 6.01
N TRP A 261 1.91 24.16 5.16
CA TRP A 261 1.84 22.75 5.55
C TRP A 261 3.13 22.29 6.25
N TRP A 262 4.28 22.65 5.69
CA TRP A 262 5.60 22.29 6.23
C TRP A 262 6.01 23.09 7.47
N GLY A 263 5.27 24.16 7.79
CA GLY A 263 5.38 24.88 9.05
C GLY A 263 4.56 24.26 10.20
N LEU A 264 3.48 23.53 9.88
CA LEU A 264 2.64 22.84 10.87
C LEU A 264 3.32 21.61 11.46
N SER A 265 3.85 20.74 10.59
CA SER A 265 4.71 19.62 10.97
C SER A 265 5.67 19.28 9.84
N ARG A 266 6.79 18.64 10.18
CA ARG A 266 7.87 18.32 9.22
C ARG A 266 7.41 17.32 8.14
N HIS A 267 6.42 16.49 8.46
CA HIS A 267 5.86 15.44 7.61
C HIS A 267 4.32 15.43 7.67
N ILE A 268 3.69 16.60 7.50
CA ILE A 268 2.22 16.69 7.45
C ILE A 268 1.62 15.89 6.29
N ASN A 269 2.38 15.68 5.21
CA ASN A 269 2.00 14.79 4.13
C ASN A 269 1.81 13.35 4.64
N TYR A 270 2.64 12.87 5.58
CA TYR A 270 2.46 11.54 6.18
C TYR A 270 1.21 11.47 7.05
N PHE A 271 0.83 12.56 7.71
CA PHE A 271 -0.47 12.62 8.39
C PHE A 271 -1.63 12.49 7.41
N GLY A 272 -1.58 13.21 6.28
CA GLY A 272 -2.55 13.05 5.20
C GLY A 272 -2.60 11.63 4.64
N ASP A 273 -1.45 10.98 4.50
CA ASP A 273 -1.34 9.59 4.07
C ASP A 273 -1.96 8.61 5.08
N TRP A 274 -1.65 8.79 6.36
CA TRP A 274 -2.23 7.96 7.42
C TRP A 274 -3.76 8.14 7.54
N LEU A 275 -4.25 9.37 7.33
CA LEU A 275 -5.68 9.67 7.33
C LEU A 275 -6.41 8.99 6.16
N GLN A 276 -5.75 8.83 5.00
CA GLN A 276 -6.29 8.09 3.84
C GLN A 276 -6.38 6.59 4.09
N ALA A 277 -5.51 6.03 4.94
CA ALA A 277 -5.52 4.61 5.28
C ALA A 277 -6.75 4.20 6.11
N LEU A 278 -7.31 5.11 6.92
CA LEU A 278 -8.46 4.82 7.78
C LEU A 278 -9.71 4.37 7.00
N PRO A 279 -10.15 5.07 5.94
CA PRO A 279 -11.22 4.65 5.04
C PRO A 279 -11.11 3.25 4.44
N PHE A 280 -9.93 2.62 4.43
CA PHE A 280 -9.81 1.23 3.98
C PHE A 280 -10.45 0.27 4.98
N SER A 281 -10.30 0.57 6.28
CA SER A 281 -10.74 -0.28 7.40
C SER A 281 -12.07 0.14 8.02
N LEU A 282 -12.37 1.44 8.11
CA LEU A 282 -13.61 1.92 8.75
C LEU A 282 -14.91 1.25 8.24
N PRO A 283 -15.05 0.93 6.93
CA PRO A 283 -16.24 0.26 6.43
C PRO A 283 -16.47 -1.17 6.92
N THR A 284 -15.47 -1.81 7.55
CA THR A 284 -15.64 -3.13 8.18
C THR A 284 -16.34 -3.04 9.53
N GLY A 285 -16.48 -1.85 10.11
CA GLY A 285 -17.16 -1.61 11.39
C GLY A 285 -16.53 -2.39 12.55
N VAL A 286 -17.36 -2.91 13.44
CA VAL A 286 -16.94 -3.83 14.51
C VAL A 286 -16.79 -5.22 13.91
N ALA A 287 -15.62 -5.47 13.31
CA ALA A 287 -15.39 -6.66 12.52
C ALA A 287 -15.29 -7.94 13.37
N GLY A 288 -15.78 -9.05 12.82
CA GLY A 288 -15.78 -10.39 13.40
C GLY A 288 -16.99 -11.19 12.95
N TYR A 289 -16.80 -12.46 12.60
CA TYR A 289 -17.89 -13.37 12.23
C TYR A 289 -17.52 -14.84 12.48
N MET A 290 -18.54 -15.68 12.55
CA MET A 290 -18.48 -17.13 12.44
C MET A 290 -19.47 -17.58 11.37
N ILE A 291 -19.13 -18.61 10.60
CA ILE A 291 -20.03 -19.20 9.61
C ILE A 291 -20.63 -20.45 10.22
N LEU A 292 -21.95 -20.44 10.38
CA LEU A 292 -22.73 -21.55 10.88
C LEU A 292 -23.28 -22.40 9.72
N PRO A 293 -23.29 -23.74 9.84
CA PRO A 293 -23.88 -24.62 8.83
C PRO A 293 -25.37 -24.33 8.59
N ALA A 294 -25.86 -24.64 7.39
CA ALA A 294 -27.27 -24.51 7.09
C ALA A 294 -28.14 -25.29 8.09
N GLY A 295 -29.23 -24.66 8.55
CA GLY A 295 -30.16 -25.24 9.53
C GLY A 295 -29.78 -25.06 11.01
N THR A 296 -28.53 -24.70 11.35
CA THR A 296 -28.11 -24.52 12.76
C THR A 296 -28.56 -23.19 13.38
N ALA A 297 -28.70 -22.13 12.57
CA ALA A 297 -29.11 -20.80 13.04
C ALA A 297 -30.59 -20.70 13.46
N LEU A 298 -31.41 -21.71 13.16
CA LEU A 298 -32.83 -21.77 13.57
C LEU A 298 -33.02 -22.34 14.98
N ALA A 299 -31.98 -22.89 15.61
CA ALA A 299 -32.12 -23.71 16.81
C ALA A 299 -31.58 -23.10 18.12
N SER A 300 -30.78 -22.03 18.10
CA SER A 300 -30.20 -21.46 19.32
C SER A 300 -30.62 -20.01 19.57
N GLY A 301 -31.28 -19.78 20.70
CA GLY A 301 -31.50 -18.44 21.25
C GLY A 301 -30.20 -17.72 21.66
N ASP A 302 -29.05 -18.38 21.56
CA ASP A 302 -27.73 -17.87 21.97
C ASP A 302 -27.24 -16.66 21.15
N PHE A 303 -27.83 -16.40 19.97
CA PHE A 303 -27.44 -15.28 19.09
C PHE A 303 -28.52 -14.20 18.96
N THR A 304 -29.55 -14.21 19.81
CA THR A 304 -30.60 -13.17 19.78
C THR A 304 -29.98 -11.77 19.92
N GLY A 305 -30.22 -10.89 18.94
CA GLY A 305 -29.67 -9.54 18.89
C GLY A 305 -28.32 -9.39 18.20
N SER A 306 -27.64 -10.49 17.83
CA SER A 306 -26.41 -10.44 17.02
C SER A 306 -26.73 -10.19 15.55
N GLN A 307 -25.90 -9.40 14.86
CA GLN A 307 -26.03 -9.23 13.42
C GLN A 307 -25.71 -10.55 12.70
N SER A 308 -26.64 -11.01 11.86
CA SER A 308 -26.50 -12.19 11.03
C SER A 308 -26.81 -11.90 9.56
N ARG A 309 -26.23 -12.71 8.67
CA ARG A 309 -26.38 -12.65 7.22
C ARG A 309 -26.53 -14.07 6.69
N THR A 310 -27.65 -14.37 6.06
CA THR A 310 -27.91 -15.68 5.45
C THR A 310 -27.31 -15.70 4.04
N MET A 311 -26.48 -16.70 3.77
CA MET A 311 -25.89 -16.96 2.47
C MET A 311 -26.88 -17.72 1.57
N LEU A 312 -26.67 -17.68 0.26
CA LEU A 312 -27.54 -18.34 -0.73
C LEU A 312 -27.57 -19.87 -0.57
N ASP A 313 -26.51 -20.47 -0.03
CA ASP A 313 -26.44 -21.91 0.26
C ASP A 313 -27.05 -22.30 1.62
N GLY A 314 -27.67 -21.34 2.32
CA GLY A 314 -28.33 -21.54 3.61
C GLY A 314 -27.41 -21.44 4.83
N ARG A 315 -26.08 -21.33 4.66
CA ARG A 315 -25.17 -21.01 5.78
C ARG A 315 -25.47 -19.61 6.32
N VAL A 316 -25.11 -19.36 7.57
CA VAL A 316 -25.34 -18.07 8.22
C VAL A 316 -24.04 -17.52 8.78
N ALA A 317 -23.64 -16.34 8.30
CA ALA A 317 -22.55 -15.58 8.91
C ALA A 317 -23.12 -14.74 10.06
N VAL A 318 -22.65 -14.97 11.28
CA VAL A 318 -23.10 -14.26 12.50
C VAL A 318 -21.91 -13.68 13.24
N GLN A 319 -22.05 -12.49 13.80
CA GLN A 319 -20.96 -11.90 14.59
C GLN A 319 -20.81 -12.62 15.95
N GLY A 320 -21.89 -12.70 16.74
CA GLY A 320 -21.90 -13.39 18.04
C GLY A 320 -20.69 -13.02 18.91
N PRO A 321 -20.10 -14.00 19.63
CA PRO A 321 -18.87 -13.81 20.40
C PRO A 321 -17.64 -13.37 19.60
N ALA A 322 -17.65 -13.53 18.27
CA ALA A 322 -16.53 -13.11 17.41
C ALA A 322 -16.54 -11.60 17.12
N ALA A 323 -17.62 -10.88 17.45
CA ALA A 323 -17.70 -9.43 17.27
C ALA A 323 -16.50 -8.71 17.92
N GLY A 324 -15.83 -7.85 17.15
CA GLY A 324 -14.65 -7.09 17.59
C GLY A 324 -13.32 -7.83 17.38
N TRP A 325 -13.28 -9.17 17.44
CA TRP A 325 -12.03 -9.92 17.23
C TRP A 325 -11.49 -9.78 15.79
N GLY A 326 -12.38 -9.60 14.81
CA GLY A 326 -11.99 -9.34 13.42
C GLY A 326 -11.35 -7.97 13.21
N MET A 327 -11.45 -7.04 14.17
CA MET A 327 -10.81 -5.74 14.08
C MET A 327 -9.28 -5.85 14.10
N ILE A 328 -8.74 -6.87 14.78
CA ILE A 328 -7.30 -7.15 14.81
C ILE A 328 -6.77 -7.29 13.40
N PHE A 329 -7.51 -7.93 12.49
CA PHE A 329 -7.10 -8.13 11.10
C PHE A 329 -7.47 -6.95 10.21
N THR A 330 -8.72 -6.47 10.30
CA THR A 330 -9.21 -5.42 9.39
C THR A 330 -8.62 -4.04 9.67
N TYR A 331 -8.21 -3.74 10.91
CA TYR A 331 -7.54 -2.49 11.29
C TYR A 331 -6.02 -2.65 11.43
N PHE A 332 -5.48 -3.87 11.25
CA PHE A 332 -4.04 -4.09 11.28
C PHE A 332 -3.31 -3.18 10.30
N TYR A 333 -3.85 -3.02 9.09
CA TYR A 333 -3.28 -2.15 8.06
C TYR A 333 -3.06 -0.72 8.57
N VAL A 334 -4.05 -0.11 9.23
CA VAL A 334 -3.96 1.26 9.76
C VAL A 334 -2.85 1.37 10.82
N LEU A 335 -2.77 0.38 11.71
CA LEU A 335 -1.74 0.35 12.77
C LEU A 335 -0.35 0.14 12.17
N TYR A 336 -0.20 -0.87 11.31
CA TYR A 336 1.01 -1.18 10.58
C TYR A 336 1.51 0.04 9.80
N PHE A 337 0.62 0.70 9.05
CA PHE A 337 0.96 1.86 8.24
C PHE A 337 1.39 3.05 9.12
N GLY A 338 0.74 3.27 10.27
CA GLY A 338 1.20 4.27 11.25
C GLY A 338 2.63 3.99 11.75
N ILE A 339 2.94 2.73 12.08
CA ILE A 339 4.30 2.32 12.48
C ILE A 339 5.30 2.53 11.34
N LEU A 340 4.93 2.15 10.11
CA LEU A 340 5.75 2.33 8.91
C LEU A 340 6.07 3.82 8.69
N LEU A 341 5.09 4.71 8.80
CA LEU A 341 5.27 6.16 8.63
C LEU A 341 6.18 6.76 9.71
N ILE A 342 6.06 6.30 10.97
CA ILE A 342 6.97 6.71 12.05
C ILE A 342 8.40 6.24 11.75
N HIS A 343 8.58 4.99 11.30
CA HIS A 343 9.89 4.48 10.93
C HIS A 343 10.50 5.27 9.75
N ARG A 344 9.68 5.54 8.73
CA ARG A 344 10.07 6.32 7.54
C ARG A 344 10.47 7.75 7.91
N GLU A 345 9.69 8.44 8.75
CA GLU A 345 10.03 9.77 9.25
C GLU A 345 11.36 9.78 9.97
N ARG A 346 11.65 8.78 10.81
CA ARG A 346 12.93 8.72 11.53
C ARG A 346 14.12 8.54 10.61
N ARG A 347 13.98 7.73 9.54
CA ARG A 347 15.02 7.57 8.51
C ARG A 347 15.24 8.88 7.76
N ASP A 348 14.16 9.54 7.34
CA ASP A 348 14.21 10.84 6.66
C ASP A 348 14.83 11.93 7.55
N ASP A 349 14.51 11.98 8.85
CA ASP A 349 15.12 12.90 9.81
C ASP A 349 16.63 12.68 9.92
N ALA A 350 17.06 11.41 10.01
CA ALA A 350 18.48 11.06 10.10
C ALA A 350 19.24 11.45 8.81
N MET A 351 18.65 11.23 7.64
CA MET A 351 19.22 11.66 6.37
C MET A 351 19.30 13.19 6.26
N CYS A 352 18.23 13.90 6.62
CA CYS A 352 18.22 15.36 6.61
C CYS A 352 19.21 15.97 7.62
N ALA A 353 19.40 15.33 8.78
CA ALA A 353 20.40 15.72 9.75
C ALA A 353 21.82 15.59 9.20
N LYS A 354 22.14 14.47 8.52
CA LYS A 354 23.43 14.29 7.83
C LYS A 354 23.59 15.28 6.68
N LYS A 355 22.51 15.56 5.95
CA LYS A 355 22.53 16.39 4.73
C LYS A 355 22.67 17.89 5.00
N TYR A 356 22.00 18.41 6.03
CA TYR A 356 21.88 19.85 6.31
C TYR A 356 22.49 20.28 7.66
N GLY A 357 22.90 19.36 8.53
CA GLY A 357 23.64 19.66 9.76
C GLY A 357 22.92 20.66 10.68
N GLU A 358 23.59 21.77 11.00
CA GLU A 358 23.06 22.83 11.88
C GLU A 358 21.78 23.50 11.33
N ASP A 359 21.63 23.59 10.02
CA ASP A 359 20.41 24.16 9.41
C ASP A 359 19.21 23.25 9.69
N TRP A 360 19.42 21.92 9.74
CA TRP A 360 18.38 20.97 10.14
C TRP A 360 18.02 21.12 11.61
N LYS A 361 19.01 21.31 12.49
CA LYS A 361 18.75 21.55 13.92
C LYS A 361 17.92 22.81 14.12
N THR A 362 18.21 23.87 13.37
CA THR A 362 17.42 25.11 13.37
C THR A 362 16.00 24.84 12.87
N TYR A 363 15.88 24.12 11.75
CA TYR A 363 14.58 23.72 11.20
C TYR A 363 13.73 22.95 12.21
N LYS A 364 14.30 21.99 12.94
CA LYS A 364 13.60 21.24 13.99
C LYS A 364 13.17 22.08 15.19
N ARG A 365 13.89 23.17 15.50
CA ARG A 365 13.48 24.11 16.57
C ARG A 365 12.29 24.95 16.13
N THR A 366 12.25 25.34 14.85
CA THR A 366 11.14 26.10 14.25
C THR A 366 9.90 25.23 14.05
N VAL A 367 10.06 24.05 13.42
CA VAL A 367 8.99 23.10 13.13
C VAL A 367 9.17 21.87 14.03
N ARG A 368 8.59 21.93 15.22
CA ARG A 368 8.82 20.94 16.30
C ARG A 368 8.20 19.58 15.98
N TRP A 369 6.95 19.61 15.51
CA TRP A 369 6.13 18.42 15.27
C TRP A 369 6.64 17.63 14.06
N ARG A 370 6.65 16.30 14.20
CA ARG A 370 7.12 15.36 13.17
C ARG A 370 6.02 15.09 12.16
N ILE A 371 4.92 14.48 12.59
CA ILE A 371 3.82 14.04 11.72
C ILE A 371 2.54 14.74 12.15
N LEU A 372 2.12 14.51 13.40
CA LEU A 372 0.83 14.95 13.93
C LEU A 372 1.03 16.26 14.69
N PRO A 373 0.57 17.41 14.16
CA PRO A 373 0.78 18.68 14.82
C PRO A 373 0.22 18.65 16.25
N TRP A 374 0.91 19.29 17.19
CA TRP A 374 0.57 19.37 18.62
C TRP A 374 0.68 18.06 19.42
N ILE A 375 0.99 16.92 18.79
CA ILE A 375 1.05 15.61 19.47
C ILE A 375 2.41 14.94 19.27
N TYR A 376 2.88 14.78 18.03
CA TYR A 376 4.12 14.07 17.66
C TYR A 376 4.81 14.73 16.48
#